data_AF-A0A2B7GVE9-F1
#
_entry.id   AF-A0A2B7GVE9-F1
#
_cell.length_a   1.000
_cell.length_b   1.000
_cell.length_c   1.000
_cell.angle_alpha   90.00
_cell.angle_beta   90.00
_cell.angle_gamma   90.00
#
_symmetry.space_group_name_H-M   'P 1'
#
loop_
_entity.id
_entity.type
_entity.pdbx_description
1 polymer ?
#
loop_
_entity_poly.entity_id
_entity_poly.type
_entity_poly.pdbx_seq_one_letter_code
_entity_poly.pdbx_strand_id
1 'polypeptide(L)'
;MQARKRLNELAHKRANAFDTTICHNNVYEAVQGHHDHGVDLERYVSVAEDVYDLSADEDLEDRRLDIFGAAEEINDHIDDVVDEAIVAALADLLEVVDDWDVIWSDDEISDAKAEARDWLQGHREAAKRAGVWDEVSN
;
A
#
# COMPACT_ATOMS: atom_id res chain seq x y z
N MET A 1 -12.00 5.92 14.28
CA MET A 1 -11.02 7.03 14.28
C MET A 1 -9.58 6.52 14.28
N GLN A 2 -9.31 5.41 14.98
CA GLN A 2 -8.00 4.75 15.03
C GLN A 2 -7.56 4.17 13.67
N ALA A 3 -8.45 3.48 12.96
CA ALA A 3 -8.14 2.88 11.66
C ALA A 3 -7.64 3.90 10.62
N ARG A 4 -8.36 5.02 10.43
CA ARG A 4 -7.93 6.09 9.52
C ARG A 4 -6.59 6.72 9.89
N LYS A 5 -6.31 6.85 11.19
CA LYS A 5 -5.02 7.36 11.67
C LYS A 5 -3.90 6.37 11.34
N ARG A 6 -4.10 5.08 11.62
CA ARG A 6 -3.14 4.02 11.27
C ARG A 6 -2.93 3.92 9.77
N LEU A 7 -3.99 4.04 8.97
CA LEU A 7 -3.89 4.07 7.51
C LEU A 7 -3.07 5.26 7.01
N ASN A 8 -3.25 6.45 7.61
CA ASN A 8 -2.44 7.62 7.30
C ASN A 8 -0.95 7.41 7.64
N GLU A 9 -0.66 6.83 8.81
CA GLU A 9 0.71 6.49 9.22
C GLU A 9 1.34 5.45 8.27
N LEU A 10 0.56 4.46 7.84
CA LEU A 10 0.97 3.45 6.87
C LEU A 10 1.28 4.06 5.51
N ALA A 11 0.40 4.93 5.01
CA ALA A 11 0.60 5.67 3.76
C ALA A 11 1.90 6.48 3.81
N HIS A 12 2.14 7.24 4.89
CA HIS A 12 3.39 7.97 5.06
C HIS A 12 4.61 7.06 5.10
N LYS A 13 4.55 5.97 5.89
CA LYS A 13 5.66 5.02 6.00
C LYS A 13 6.04 4.42 4.65
N ARG A 14 5.04 4.03 3.85
CA ARG A 14 5.24 3.41 2.54
C ARG A 14 5.71 4.42 1.50
N ALA A 15 5.13 5.61 1.48
CA ALA A 15 5.53 6.69 0.57
C ALA A 15 6.97 7.15 0.82
N ASN A 16 7.42 7.20 2.08
CA ASN A 16 8.80 7.54 2.43
C ASN A 16 9.87 6.53 1.96
N ALA A 17 9.45 5.39 1.40
CA ALA A 17 10.37 4.46 0.74
C ALA A 17 10.78 4.92 -0.66
N PHE A 18 10.16 5.99 -1.17
CA PHE A 18 10.41 6.55 -2.50
C PHE A 18 11.10 7.92 -2.38
N ASP A 19 12.16 8.09 -3.15
CA ASP A 19 12.97 9.29 -3.24
C ASP A 19 12.30 10.33 -4.16
N THR A 20 11.63 9.90 -5.23
CA THR A 20 10.98 10.84 -6.14
C THR A 20 9.63 11.31 -5.59
N THR A 21 9.37 12.61 -5.70
CA THR A 21 8.10 13.20 -5.22
C THR A 21 6.89 12.62 -5.97
N ILE A 22 7.05 12.27 -7.25
CA ILE A 22 6.00 11.67 -8.07
C ILE A 22 5.60 10.29 -7.53
N CYS A 23 6.55 9.39 -7.29
CA CYS A 23 6.27 8.07 -6.72
C CYS A 23 5.74 8.18 -5.28
N HIS A 24 6.37 9.03 -4.45
CA HIS A 24 5.93 9.28 -3.08
C HIS A 24 4.44 9.67 -3.03
N ASN A 25 4.02 10.64 -3.85
CA ASN A 25 2.63 11.13 -3.83
C ASN A 25 1.65 10.07 -4.34
N ASN A 26 1.98 9.37 -5.43
CA ASN A 26 1.12 8.31 -5.97
C ASN A 26 0.90 7.19 -4.94
N VAL A 27 1.97 6.75 -4.27
CA VAL A 27 1.90 5.72 -3.23
C VAL A 27 1.11 6.19 -2.01
N TYR A 28 1.34 7.42 -1.57
CA TYR A 28 0.59 7.99 -0.46
C TYR A 28 -0.91 8.02 -0.74
N GLU A 29 -1.30 8.50 -1.92
CA GLU A 29 -2.71 8.56 -2.34
C GLU A 29 -3.31 7.15 -2.49
N ALA A 30 -2.53 6.19 -3.00
CA ALA A 30 -2.95 4.80 -3.15
C ALA A 30 -3.33 4.15 -1.83
N VAL A 31 -2.44 4.26 -0.85
CA VAL A 31 -2.65 3.63 0.45
C VAL A 31 -3.78 4.34 1.22
N GLN A 32 -4.05 5.62 0.95
CA GLN A 32 -5.20 6.32 1.54
C GLN A 32 -6.55 5.97 0.92
N GLY A 33 -6.57 5.15 -0.13
CA GLY A 33 -7.82 4.80 -0.81
C GLY A 33 -8.40 5.98 -1.59
N HIS A 34 -7.56 6.87 -2.10
CA HIS A 34 -7.98 7.98 -2.97
C HIS A 34 -8.12 7.54 -4.44
N HIS A 35 -8.10 6.23 -4.70
CA HIS A 35 -8.12 5.64 -6.05
C HIS A 35 -9.46 4.99 -6.36
N ASP A 36 -9.91 5.11 -7.61
CA ASP A 36 -11.19 4.54 -8.09
C ASP A 36 -11.18 2.99 -8.15
N HIS A 37 -9.98 2.39 -8.08
CA HIS A 37 -9.75 0.96 -8.23
C HIS A 37 -8.85 0.49 -7.08
N GLY A 38 -9.45 -0.02 -6.01
CA GLY A 38 -8.69 -0.47 -4.86
C GLY A 38 -9.52 -1.26 -3.87
N VAL A 39 -8.84 -2.16 -3.17
CA VAL A 39 -9.36 -2.85 -2.00
C VAL A 39 -9.54 -1.82 -0.87
N ASP A 40 -10.65 -1.86 -0.14
CA ASP A 40 -10.94 -0.95 0.98
C ASP A 40 -10.00 -1.25 2.17
N LEU A 41 -8.80 -0.67 2.12
CA LEU A 41 -7.76 -0.81 3.15
C LEU A 41 -8.22 -0.28 4.52
N GLU A 42 -9.05 0.77 4.54
CA GLU A 42 -9.60 1.30 5.79
C GLU A 42 -10.44 0.24 6.50
N ARG A 43 -11.21 -0.54 5.74
CA ARG A 43 -11.98 -1.66 6.30
C ARG A 43 -11.11 -2.76 6.87
N TYR A 44 -10.04 -3.19 6.19
CA TYR A 44 -9.14 -4.22 6.74
C TYR A 44 -8.44 -3.73 8.01
N VAL A 45 -7.93 -2.50 8.01
CA VAL A 45 -7.32 -1.89 9.19
C VAL A 45 -8.33 -1.81 10.33
N SER A 46 -9.58 -1.41 10.06
CA SER A 46 -10.63 -1.37 11.08
C SER A 46 -10.88 -2.74 11.71
N VAL A 47 -10.94 -3.81 10.89
CA VAL A 47 -11.13 -5.17 11.40
C VAL A 47 -9.93 -5.60 12.26
N ALA A 48 -8.70 -5.29 11.86
CA ALA A 48 -7.52 -5.61 12.67
C ALA A 48 -7.57 -4.90 14.03
N GLU A 49 -7.91 -3.60 14.06
CA GLU A 49 -8.07 -2.84 15.31
C GLU A 49 -9.15 -3.45 16.21
N ASP A 50 -10.32 -3.80 15.66
CA ASP A 50 -11.41 -4.41 16.43
C ASP A 50 -10.97 -5.75 17.06
N VAL A 51 -10.14 -6.53 16.37
CA VAL A 51 -9.60 -7.81 16.90
C VAL A 51 -8.50 -7.57 17.93
N TYR A 52 -7.64 -6.56 17.77
CA TYR A 52 -6.68 -6.17 18.81
C TYR A 52 -7.39 -5.69 20.07
N ASP A 53 -8.44 -4.87 19.94
CA ASP A 53 -9.25 -4.42 21.07
C ASP A 53 -9.92 -5.61 21.78
N LEU A 54 -10.44 -6.58 21.01
CA LEU A 54 -10.97 -7.83 21.57
C LEU A 54 -9.91 -8.65 22.32
N SER A 55 -8.66 -8.64 21.85
CA SER A 55 -7.56 -9.33 22.55
C SER A 55 -7.20 -8.67 23.88
N ALA A 56 -7.47 -7.38 24.03
CA ALA A 56 -7.23 -6.65 25.27
C ALA A 56 -8.37 -6.81 26.30
N ASP A 57 -9.46 -7.47 25.94
CA ASP A 57 -10.59 -7.72 26.84
C ASP A 57 -10.21 -8.72 27.94
N GLU A 58 -10.33 -8.28 29.20
CA GLU A 58 -10.03 -9.08 30.38
C GLU A 58 -10.99 -10.29 30.51
N ASP A 59 -12.22 -10.19 30.00
CA ASP A 59 -13.20 -11.28 30.03
C ASP A 59 -12.80 -12.45 29.11
N LEU A 60 -11.82 -12.25 28.23
CA LEU A 60 -11.32 -13.23 27.26
C LEU A 60 -9.87 -13.65 27.52
N GLU A 61 -9.36 -13.49 28.75
CA GLU A 61 -7.95 -13.75 29.09
C GLU A 61 -7.45 -15.13 28.60
N ASP A 62 -8.27 -16.19 28.75
CA ASP A 62 -7.95 -17.55 28.33
C ASP A 62 -7.73 -17.69 26.80
N ARG A 63 -8.28 -16.77 26.00
CA ARG A 63 -8.20 -16.76 24.53
C ARG A 63 -7.36 -15.61 23.98
N ARG A 64 -6.80 -14.75 24.82
CA ARG A 64 -6.07 -13.55 24.42
C ARG A 64 -5.00 -13.82 23.36
N LEU A 65 -4.20 -14.88 23.54
CA LEU A 65 -3.10 -15.19 22.62
C LEU A 65 -3.60 -15.62 21.24
N ASP A 66 -4.71 -16.38 21.17
CA ASP A 66 -5.29 -16.80 19.90
C ASP A 66 -5.90 -15.60 19.16
N ILE A 67 -6.57 -14.70 19.88
CA ILE A 67 -7.19 -13.50 19.31
C ILE A 67 -6.10 -12.53 18.83
N PHE A 68 -5.04 -12.33 19.62
CA PHE A 68 -3.90 -11.54 19.21
C PHE A 68 -3.22 -12.14 17.97
N GLY A 69 -3.02 -13.47 17.92
CA GLY A 69 -2.49 -14.15 16.74
C GLY A 69 -3.34 -13.92 15.49
N ALA A 70 -4.67 -13.97 15.62
CA ALA A 70 -5.57 -13.65 14.51
C ALA A 70 -5.46 -12.17 14.07
N ALA A 71 -5.26 -11.24 15.01
CA ALA A 71 -5.00 -9.83 14.67
C ALA A 71 -3.69 -9.65 13.89
N GLU A 72 -2.63 -10.36 14.28
CA GLU A 72 -1.35 -10.37 13.56
C GLU A 72 -1.49 -10.96 12.15
N GLU A 73 -2.23 -12.06 11.98
CA GLU A 73 -2.49 -12.63 10.65
C GLU A 73 -3.25 -11.65 9.74
N ILE A 74 -4.22 -10.91 10.29
CA ILE A 74 -4.91 -9.85 9.54
C ILE A 74 -3.95 -8.69 9.24
N ASN A 75 -3.05 -8.34 10.16
CA ASN A 75 -2.04 -7.32 9.95
C ASN A 75 -1.07 -7.69 8.82
N ASP A 76 -0.58 -8.92 8.78
CA ASP A 76 0.27 -9.41 7.69
C ASP A 76 -0.47 -9.36 6.35
N HIS A 77 -1.76 -9.72 6.34
CA HIS A 77 -2.58 -9.60 5.15
C HIS A 77 -2.77 -8.13 4.70
N ILE A 78 -2.90 -7.18 5.64
CA ILE A 78 -2.95 -5.75 5.31
C ILE A 78 -1.67 -5.33 4.59
N ASP A 79 -0.50 -5.76 5.07
CA ASP A 79 0.76 -5.45 4.41
C ASP A 79 0.82 -6.01 2.97
N ASP A 80 0.32 -7.23 2.74
CA ASP A 80 0.23 -7.80 1.39
C ASP A 80 -0.69 -7.00 0.46
N VAL A 81 -1.86 -6.57 0.95
CA VAL A 81 -2.82 -5.77 0.17
C VAL A 81 -2.30 -4.35 -0.10
N VAL A 82 -1.54 -3.78 0.84
CA VAL A 82 -0.87 -2.50 0.65
C VAL A 82 0.18 -2.61 -0.45
N ASP A 83 1.01 -3.65 -0.42
CA ASP A 83 2.02 -3.86 -1.47
C ASP A 83 1.34 -4.05 -2.83
N GLU A 84 0.21 -4.76 -2.92
CA GLU A 84 -0.60 -4.86 -4.14
C GLU A 84 -1.11 -3.50 -4.64
N ALA A 85 -1.62 -2.66 -3.74
CA ALA A 85 -2.09 -1.31 -4.09
C ALA A 85 -0.95 -0.41 -4.58
N ILE A 86 0.24 -0.52 -3.98
CA ILE A 86 1.44 0.20 -4.43
C ILE A 86 1.84 -0.26 -5.83
N VAL A 87 1.88 -1.57 -6.06
CA VAL A 87 2.23 -2.10 -7.39
C VAL A 87 1.25 -1.60 -8.44
N ALA A 88 -0.06 -1.68 -8.19
CA ALA A 88 -1.07 -1.19 -9.13
C ALA A 88 -0.89 0.30 -9.43
N ALA A 89 -0.69 1.14 -8.40
CA ALA A 89 -0.47 2.57 -8.58
C ALA A 89 0.82 2.89 -9.37
N LEU A 90 1.89 2.15 -9.15
CA LEU A 90 3.15 2.33 -9.89
C LEU A 90 3.03 1.84 -11.34
N ALA A 91 2.26 0.78 -11.59
CA ALA A 91 1.96 0.32 -12.95
C ALA A 91 1.17 1.40 -13.71
N ASP A 92 0.08 1.91 -13.12
CA ASP A 92 -0.72 3.01 -13.69
C ASP A 92 0.14 4.26 -13.96
N LEU A 93 1.01 4.63 -13.01
CA LEU A 93 1.96 5.72 -13.16
C LEU A 93 2.84 5.52 -14.39
N LEU A 94 3.40 4.32 -14.60
CA LEU A 94 4.27 4.06 -15.75
C LEU A 94 3.55 4.21 -17.09
N GLU A 95 2.23 3.99 -17.14
CA GLU A 95 1.41 4.17 -18.34
C GLU A 95 1.12 5.64 -18.66
N VAL A 96 0.93 6.48 -17.63
CA VAL A 96 0.39 7.85 -17.82
C VAL A 96 1.39 8.98 -17.57
N VAL A 97 2.52 8.71 -16.91
CA VAL A 97 3.42 9.78 -16.43
C VAL A 97 4.11 10.55 -17.58
N ASP A 98 4.18 9.99 -18.78
CA ASP A 98 4.69 10.71 -19.97
C ASP A 98 3.82 11.92 -20.36
N ASP A 99 2.54 11.91 -19.99
CA ASP A 99 1.60 12.99 -20.29
C ASP A 99 1.64 14.13 -19.24
N TRP A 100 2.56 14.08 -18.28
CA TRP A 100 2.65 15.05 -17.17
C TRP A 100 3.73 16.13 -17.34
N ASP A 101 4.27 16.27 -18.56
CA ASP A 101 5.29 17.24 -18.96
C ASP A 101 4.94 18.72 -18.69
N VAL A 102 3.66 19.01 -18.45
CA VAL A 102 3.15 20.34 -18.08
C VAL A 102 3.48 20.72 -16.63
N ILE A 103 3.58 19.72 -15.74
CA ILE A 103 3.74 19.92 -14.29
C ILE A 103 5.15 19.52 -13.82
N TRP A 104 5.72 18.48 -14.42
CA TRP A 104 7.00 17.91 -14.03
C TRP A 104 8.01 18.02 -15.17
N SER A 105 9.29 18.16 -14.83
CA SER A 105 10.36 18.13 -15.83
C SER A 105 10.59 16.71 -16.36
N ASP A 106 11.13 16.60 -17.58
CA ASP A 106 11.49 15.32 -18.20
C ASP A 106 12.44 14.49 -17.31
N ASP A 107 13.36 15.17 -16.61
CA ASP A 107 14.30 14.52 -15.69
C ASP A 107 13.56 13.92 -14.48
N GLU A 108 12.63 14.66 -13.87
CA GLU A 108 11.82 14.17 -12.75
C GLU A 108 10.92 12.99 -13.17
N ILE A 109 10.34 13.05 -14.37
CA ILE A 109 9.54 11.96 -14.94
C ILE A 109 10.41 10.72 -15.18
N SER A 110 11.60 10.90 -15.75
CA SER A 110 12.54 9.81 -16.00
C SER A 110 13.00 9.14 -14.71
N ASP A 111 13.35 9.92 -13.69
CA ASP A 111 13.77 9.41 -12.38
C ASP A 111 12.64 8.64 -11.69
N ALA A 112 11.41 9.17 -11.73
CA ALA A 112 10.24 8.49 -11.17
C ALA A 112 9.96 7.16 -11.86
N LYS A 113 10.07 7.10 -13.20
CA LYS A 113 9.94 5.86 -13.96
C LYS A 113 11.02 4.83 -13.60
N ALA A 114 12.26 5.28 -13.45
CA ALA A 114 13.36 4.38 -13.08
C ALA A 114 13.14 3.78 -11.70
N GLU A 115 12.76 4.62 -10.73
CA GLU A 115 12.44 4.19 -9.37
C GLU A 115 11.23 3.25 -9.31
N ALA A 116 10.12 3.60 -9.98
CA ALA A 116 8.93 2.76 -10.04
C ALA A 116 9.25 1.36 -10.58
N ARG A 117 10.04 1.28 -11.68
CA ARG A 117 10.48 0.00 -12.25
C ARG A 117 11.37 -0.79 -11.31
N ASP A 118 12.35 -0.16 -10.66
CA ASP A 118 13.23 -0.83 -9.69
C ASP A 118 12.42 -1.43 -8.54
N TRP A 119 11.51 -0.65 -7.98
CA TRP A 119 10.64 -1.09 -6.90
C TRP A 119 9.76 -2.27 -7.33
N LEU A 120 9.09 -2.16 -8.48
CA LEU A 120 8.24 -3.22 -9.03
C LEU A 120 9.01 -4.53 -9.30
N GLN A 121 10.26 -4.43 -9.76
CA GLN A 121 11.13 -5.60 -9.97
C GLN A 121 11.51 -6.29 -8.66
N GLY A 122 11.61 -5.53 -7.56
CA GLY A 122 11.81 -6.03 -6.20
C GLY A 122 10.57 -6.70 -5.59
N HIS A 123 9.36 -6.36 -6.06
CA HIS A 123 8.08 -6.77 -5.47
C HIS A 123 7.25 -7.69 -6.40
N ARG A 124 7.91 -8.67 -7.00
CA ARG A 124 7.31 -9.55 -8.02
C ARG A 124 6.08 -10.32 -7.54
N GLU A 125 6.10 -10.81 -6.31
CA GLU A 125 4.98 -11.60 -5.78
C GLU A 125 3.75 -10.71 -5.55
N ALA A 126 3.93 -9.49 -5.05
CA ALA A 126 2.85 -8.50 -4.95
C ALA A 126 2.30 -8.14 -6.34
N ALA A 127 3.18 -7.95 -7.33
CA ALA A 127 2.77 -7.67 -8.71
C ALA A 127 1.95 -8.80 -9.34
N LYS A 128 2.29 -10.06 -9.04
CA LYS A 128 1.50 -11.22 -9.48
C LYS A 128 0.13 -11.26 -8.81
N ARG A 129 0.05 -10.98 -7.51
CA ARG A 129 -1.24 -10.95 -6.78
C ARG A 129 -2.14 -9.83 -7.28
N ALA A 130 -1.56 -8.66 -7.58
CA ALA A 130 -2.25 -7.52 -8.17
C ALA A 130 -2.64 -7.73 -9.66
N GLY A 131 -2.08 -8.74 -10.33
CA GLY A 131 -2.41 -9.06 -11.73
C GLY A 131 -1.72 -8.20 -12.79
N VAL A 132 -0.77 -7.34 -12.40
CA VAL A 132 -0.07 -6.39 -13.30
C VAL A 132 1.34 -6.84 -13.69
N TRP A 133 1.78 -8.03 -13.26
CA TRP A 133 3.14 -8.50 -13.53
C TRP A 133 3.51 -8.58 -15.02
N ASP A 134 2.54 -8.88 -15.89
CA ASP A 134 2.77 -8.94 -17.34
C ASP A 134 2.99 -7.56 -17.97
N GLU A 135 2.46 -6.50 -17.37
CA GLU A 135 2.67 -5.10 -17.77
C GLU A 135 4.04 -4.59 -17.28
N VAL A 136 4.47 -5.04 -16.10
CA VAL A 136 5.74 -4.67 -15.46
C VAL A 136 6.97 -5.35 -16.09
N SER A 137 6.79 -6.52 -16.71
CA SER A 137 7.88 -7.36 -17.22
C SER A 137 8.22 -7.18 -18.70
N ASN A 138 7.48 -6.31 -19.42
CA ASN A 138 7.77 -5.88 -20.80
C ASN A 138 8.60 -4.59 -20.84
#